data_AF-A0A940SAE5-F1
#
_entry.id   AF-A0A940SAE5-F1
#
_cell.length_a   1.000
_cell.length_b   1.000
_cell.length_c   1.000
_cell.angle_alpha   90.00
_cell.angle_beta   90.00
_cell.angle_gamma   90.00
#
_symmetry.space_group_name_H-M   'P 1'
#
loop_
_entity.id
_entity.type
_entity.pdbx_description
1 polymer ?
#
loop_
_entity_poly.entity_id
_entity_poly.type
_entity_poly.pdbx_seq_one_letter_code
_entity_poly.pdbx_strand_id
1 'polypeptide(L)'
;MHQQCIKQWIGSAARLADLYWTLRQTLEVAVTADEASRRSAPADDDPRPTPPTRPDPDDCCHSGCDPCVFDLYEEEVTRYRAALAAWEARHPKPARRAAKPRTQR
;
A
#
# COMPACT_ATOMS: atom_id res chain seq x y z
N MET A 1 -31.75 28.78 -40.94
CA MET A 1 -32.06 28.87 -39.49
C MET A 1 -32.07 27.52 -38.74
N HIS A 2 -31.99 26.35 -39.40
CA HIS A 2 -32.05 25.04 -38.71
C HIS A 2 -30.71 24.55 -38.08
N GLN A 3 -29.57 25.11 -38.51
CA GLN A 3 -28.23 24.64 -38.10
C GLN A 3 -27.70 25.24 -36.77
N GLN A 4 -28.37 26.26 -36.21
CA GLN A 4 -27.90 26.93 -34.98
C GLN A 4 -28.45 26.28 -33.69
N CYS A 5 -29.61 25.60 -33.71
CA CYS A 5 -30.14 24.90 -32.54
C CYS A 5 -29.34 23.66 -32.13
N ILE A 6 -28.76 22.93 -33.10
CA ILE A 6 -28.06 21.65 -32.83
C ILE A 6 -26.78 21.87 -32.01
N LYS A 7 -26.03 22.96 -32.28
CA LYS A 7 -24.76 23.26 -31.60
C LYS A 7 -24.94 23.68 -30.13
N GLN A 8 -26.07 24.31 -29.79
CA GLN A 8 -26.37 24.73 -28.41
C GLN A 8 -26.74 23.53 -27.50
N TRP A 9 -27.29 22.45 -28.09
CA TRP A 9 -27.73 21.27 -27.36
C TRP A 9 -26.58 20.31 -27.00
N ILE A 10 -25.63 20.08 -27.93
CA ILE A 10 -24.43 19.24 -27.69
C ILE A 10 -23.54 19.82 -26.58
N GLY A 11 -23.40 21.15 -26.50
CA GLY A 11 -22.61 21.81 -25.45
C GLY A 11 -23.22 21.75 -24.04
N SER A 12 -24.53 21.51 -23.94
CA SER A 12 -25.24 21.38 -22.65
C SER A 12 -25.10 19.98 -22.06
N ALA A 13 -25.06 18.94 -22.90
CA ALA A 13 -24.82 17.56 -22.49
C ALA A 13 -23.35 17.33 -22.06
N ALA A 14 -22.39 17.97 -22.73
CA ALA A 14 -20.98 17.90 -22.36
C ALA A 14 -20.72 18.49 -20.97
N ARG A 15 -21.32 19.64 -20.65
CA ARG A 15 -21.22 20.26 -19.31
C ARG A 15 -21.83 19.41 -18.21
N LEU A 16 -22.95 18.72 -18.47
CA LEU A 16 -23.56 17.80 -17.50
C LEU A 16 -22.73 16.53 -17.33
N ALA A 17 -22.12 16.01 -18.39
CA ALA A 17 -21.21 14.86 -18.34
C ALA A 17 -19.90 15.21 -17.62
N ASP A 18 -19.32 16.39 -17.86
CA ASP A 18 -18.13 16.90 -17.16
C ASP A 18 -18.42 17.14 -15.68
N LEU A 19 -19.55 17.77 -15.35
CA LEU A 19 -19.96 17.99 -13.96
C LEU A 19 -20.25 16.66 -13.25
N TYR A 20 -20.88 15.70 -13.93
CA TYR A 20 -21.14 14.37 -13.38
C TYR A 20 -19.86 13.55 -13.21
N TRP A 21 -18.95 13.58 -14.19
CA TRP A 21 -17.66 12.92 -14.11
C TRP A 21 -16.81 13.51 -12.99
N THR A 22 -16.76 14.83 -12.87
CA THR A 22 -16.03 15.52 -11.79
C THR A 22 -16.66 15.24 -10.43
N LEU A 23 -18.00 15.26 -10.34
CA LEU A 23 -18.73 14.92 -9.10
C LEU A 23 -18.49 13.47 -8.68
N ARG A 24 -18.44 12.54 -9.65
CA ARG A 24 -18.09 11.14 -9.39
C ARG A 24 -16.65 11.01 -8.92
N GLN A 25 -15.72 11.71 -9.57
CA GLN A 25 -14.30 11.69 -9.19
C GLN A 25 -14.07 12.27 -7.80
N THR A 26 -14.77 13.35 -7.42
CA THR A 26 -14.66 13.92 -6.07
C THR A 26 -15.29 13.03 -5.00
N LEU A 27 -16.40 12.35 -5.32
CA LEU A 27 -17.02 11.36 -4.42
C LEU A 27 -16.11 10.13 -4.23
N GLU A 28 -15.47 9.61 -5.27
CA GLU A 28 -14.51 8.49 -5.18
C GLU A 28 -13.27 8.86 -4.33
N VAL A 29 -12.75 10.10 -4.46
CA VAL A 29 -11.65 10.60 -3.63
C VAL A 29 -12.07 10.78 -2.16
N ALA A 30 -13.29 11.22 -1.89
CA ALA A 30 -13.79 11.37 -0.52
C ALA A 30 -13.96 10.02 0.21
N VAL A 31 -14.41 8.98 -0.49
CA VAL A 31 -14.54 7.61 0.07
C VAL A 31 -13.18 7.03 0.44
N THR A 32 -12.18 7.19 -0.44
CA THR A 32 -10.81 6.71 -0.15
C THR A 32 -10.14 7.46 1.01
N ALA A 33 -10.41 8.76 1.17
CA ALA A 33 -9.90 9.55 2.30
C ALA A 33 -10.50 9.11 3.64
N ASP A 34 -11.81 8.83 3.68
CA ASP A 34 -12.50 8.32 4.88
C ASP A 34 -12.08 6.88 5.22
N GLU A 35 -11.86 6.02 4.22
CA GLU A 35 -11.25 4.69 4.40
C GLU A 35 -9.80 4.76 4.92
N ALA A 36 -8.99 5.68 4.38
CA ALA A 36 -7.62 5.90 4.85
C ALA A 36 -7.60 6.45 6.29
N SER A 37 -8.51 7.36 6.63
CA SER A 37 -8.66 7.88 7.99
C SER A 37 -9.09 6.79 8.97
N ARG A 38 -10.05 5.93 8.60
CA ARG A 38 -10.44 4.75 9.39
C ARG A 38 -9.31 3.74 9.58
N ARG A 39 -8.44 3.57 8.56
CA ARG A 39 -7.21 2.76 8.66
C ARG A 39 -6.12 3.40 9.52
N SER A 40 -6.24 4.69 9.85
CA SER A 40 -5.26 5.47 10.62
C SER A 40 -5.61 5.58 12.11
N ALA A 41 -6.59 4.79 12.60
CA ALA A 41 -6.84 4.68 14.03
C ALA A 41 -5.53 4.33 14.76
N PRO A 42 -5.18 5.04 15.85
CA PRO A 42 -3.85 4.95 16.44
C PRO A 42 -3.67 3.56 17.06
N ALA A 43 -2.92 2.71 16.36
CA ALA A 43 -2.36 1.51 16.96
C ALA A 43 -1.24 1.98 17.91
N ASP A 44 -1.48 1.84 19.20
CA ASP A 44 -0.53 2.05 20.29
C ASP A 44 0.88 1.56 19.92
N ASP A 45 1.85 2.47 20.04
CA ASP A 45 3.31 2.25 20.01
C ASP A 45 3.89 1.44 18.84
N ASP A 46 3.77 1.96 17.59
CA ASP A 46 4.49 1.53 16.35
C ASP A 46 5.35 0.26 16.52
N PRO A 47 4.72 -0.91 16.65
CA PRO A 47 5.42 -2.11 17.07
C PRO A 47 6.31 -2.59 15.93
N ARG A 48 7.43 -3.23 16.28
CA ARG A 48 8.32 -3.79 15.27
C ARG A 48 7.54 -4.76 14.38
N PRO A 49 7.61 -4.63 13.03
CA PRO A 49 6.95 -5.58 12.16
C PRO A 49 7.48 -7.00 12.40
N THR A 50 6.60 -8.00 12.25
CA THR A 50 6.94 -9.41 12.45
C THR A 50 7.18 -10.07 11.08
N PRO A 51 8.23 -10.91 10.93
CA PRO A 51 8.50 -11.57 9.67
C PRO A 51 7.39 -12.56 9.29
N PRO A 52 7.05 -12.70 8.00
CA PRO A 52 6.10 -13.70 7.54
C PRO A 52 6.65 -15.12 7.78
N THR A 53 5.74 -16.05 8.06
CA THR A 53 6.08 -17.46 8.24
C THR A 53 6.35 -18.08 6.87
N ARG A 54 7.45 -18.83 6.75
CA ARG A 54 7.77 -19.53 5.50
C ARG A 54 6.79 -20.71 5.31
N PRO A 55 6.18 -20.87 4.12
CA PRO A 55 5.34 -22.03 3.81
C PRO A 55 6.16 -23.32 3.77
N ASP A 56 5.53 -24.45 4.05
CA ASP A 56 6.15 -25.77 3.96
C ASP A 56 6.29 -26.18 2.48
N PRO A 57 7.31 -26.97 2.10
CA PRO A 57 7.36 -27.58 0.77
C PRO A 57 6.07 -28.30 0.37
N ASP A 58 5.37 -28.94 1.30
CA ASP A 58 4.11 -29.65 1.02
C ASP A 58 2.93 -28.70 0.73
N ASP A 59 3.02 -27.42 1.10
CA ASP A 59 2.05 -26.39 0.71
C ASP A 59 2.17 -26.01 -0.77
N CYS A 60 3.29 -26.36 -1.41
CA CYS A 60 3.48 -26.18 -2.84
C CYS A 60 2.64 -27.19 -3.61
N CYS A 61 1.89 -26.72 -4.61
CA CYS A 61 1.03 -27.59 -5.42
C CYS A 61 1.82 -28.55 -6.36
N HIS A 62 3.15 -28.39 -6.46
CA HIS A 62 4.11 -29.21 -7.23
C HIS A 62 3.80 -29.43 -8.73
N SER A 63 2.72 -28.85 -9.24
CA SER A 63 2.24 -29.00 -10.62
C SER A 63 2.29 -27.69 -11.41
N GLY A 64 2.95 -26.66 -10.86
CA GLY A 64 3.15 -25.37 -11.53
C GLY A 64 1.98 -24.40 -11.39
N CYS A 65 1.28 -24.42 -10.24
CA CYS A 65 0.26 -23.41 -9.94
C CYS A 65 0.85 -21.99 -9.96
N ASP A 66 0.14 -21.04 -10.56
CA ASP A 66 0.48 -19.62 -10.63
C ASP A 66 -0.60 -18.79 -9.94
N PRO A 67 -0.28 -18.01 -8.88
CA PRO A 67 1.07 -17.81 -8.31
C PRO A 67 1.52 -18.96 -7.38
N CYS A 68 2.82 -19.26 -7.38
CA CYS A 68 3.41 -20.21 -6.44
C CYS A 68 3.35 -19.66 -5.01
N VAL A 69 3.12 -20.51 -4.01
CA VAL A 69 3.09 -20.10 -2.59
C VAL A 69 4.41 -19.44 -2.15
N PHE A 70 5.53 -19.87 -2.74
CA PHE A 70 6.83 -19.26 -2.49
C PHE A 70 6.96 -17.88 -3.12
N ASP A 71 6.32 -17.63 -4.27
CA ASP A 71 6.34 -16.31 -4.91
C ASP A 71 5.56 -15.30 -4.07
N LEU A 72 4.37 -15.68 -3.57
CA LEU A 72 3.59 -14.86 -2.63
C LEU A 72 4.39 -14.56 -1.36
N TYR A 73 5.02 -15.60 -0.79
CA TYR A 73 5.87 -15.43 0.38
C TYR A 73 7.04 -14.45 0.14
N GLU A 74 7.67 -14.50 -1.03
CA GLU A 74 8.75 -13.56 -1.38
C GLU A 74 8.25 -12.11 -1.50
N GLU A 75 7.05 -11.89 -2.04
CA GLU A 75 6.41 -10.58 -2.05
C GLU A 75 6.15 -10.07 -0.63
N GLU A 76 5.61 -10.92 0.24
CA GLU A 76 5.35 -10.59 1.65
C GLU A 76 6.65 -10.30 2.41
N VAL A 77 7.70 -11.09 2.20
CA VAL A 77 9.04 -10.83 2.75
C VAL A 77 9.56 -9.47 2.28
N THR A 78 9.33 -9.12 1.02
CA THR A 78 9.76 -7.83 0.45
C THR A 78 9.03 -6.67 1.14
N ARG A 79 7.71 -6.76 1.30
CA ARG A 79 6.91 -5.76 2.04
C ARG A 79 7.34 -5.67 3.50
N TYR A 80 7.61 -6.80 4.14
CA TYR A 80 8.13 -6.86 5.51
C TYR A 80 9.48 -6.15 5.65
N ARG A 81 10.43 -6.40 4.74
CA ARG A 81 11.75 -5.74 4.77
C ARG A 81 11.64 -4.23 4.63
N ALA A 82 10.77 -3.75 3.74
CA ALA A 82 10.50 -2.31 3.59
C ALA A 82 9.90 -1.71 4.88
N ALA A 83 8.91 -2.38 5.48
CA ALA A 83 8.31 -1.96 6.74
C ALA A 83 9.34 -1.96 7.89
N LEU A 84 10.20 -2.97 7.96
CA LEU A 84 11.25 -3.07 8.97
C LEU A 84 12.27 -1.94 8.83
N ALA A 85 12.72 -1.64 7.61
CA ALA A 85 13.64 -0.54 7.37
C ALA A 85 13.03 0.82 7.77
N ALA A 86 11.74 1.04 7.44
CA ALA A 86 11.02 2.24 7.85
C ALA A 86 10.88 2.34 9.38
N TRP A 87 10.63 1.21 10.04
CA TRP A 87 10.57 1.14 11.50
C TRP A 87 11.93 1.42 12.14
N GLU A 88 13.02 0.84 11.63
CA GLU A 88 14.40 1.06 12.12
C GLU A 88 14.85 2.51 11.94
N ALA A 89 14.41 3.18 10.87
CA ALA A 89 14.67 4.61 10.65
C ALA A 89 13.99 5.50 11.70
N ARG A 90 12.80 5.11 12.18
CA ARG A 90 12.09 5.80 13.27
C ARG A 90 12.64 5.42 14.65
N HIS A 91 13.28 4.26 14.77
CA HIS A 91 13.80 3.69 16.02
C HIS A 91 15.31 3.48 15.97
N PRO A 92 16.13 4.55 16.00
CA PRO A 92 17.57 4.42 16.02
C PRO A 92 18.00 3.66 17.27
N LYS A 93 18.44 2.42 17.10
CA LYS A 93 19.00 1.62 18.20
C LYS A 93 20.25 2.35 18.70
N PRO A 94 20.39 2.67 20.00
CA PRO A 94 21.67 3.13 20.50
C PRO A 94 22.68 2.04 20.19
N ALA A 95 23.67 2.38 19.36
CA ALA A 95 24.77 1.48 19.01
C ALA A 95 25.25 0.86 20.31
N ARG A 96 25.02 -0.46 20.47
CA ARG A 96 25.33 -1.16 21.71
C ARG A 96 26.78 -0.83 22.03
N ARG A 97 26.96 -0.09 23.13
CA ARG A 97 28.22 0.31 23.76
C ARG A 97 29.36 -0.60 23.29
N ALA A 98 30.33 0.03 22.61
CA ALA A 98 31.68 -0.45 22.37
C ALA A 98 31.98 -1.77 23.07
N ALA A 99 31.93 -2.87 22.32
CA ALA A 99 32.49 -4.13 22.76
C ALA A 99 33.93 -3.85 23.19
N LYS A 100 34.21 -3.93 24.50
CA LYS A 100 35.56 -3.80 25.04
C LYS A 100 36.46 -4.77 24.26
N PRO A 101 37.60 -4.32 23.70
CA PRO A 101 38.54 -5.24 23.08
C PRO A 101 38.97 -6.25 24.15
N ARG A 102 38.72 -7.54 23.91
CA ARG A 102 39.29 -8.63 24.71
C ARG A 102 40.79 -8.65 24.43
N THR A 103 41.57 -7.90 25.20
CA THR A 103 43.01 -8.08 25.27
C THR A 103 43.26 -9.44 25.91
N GLN A 104 43.67 -10.42 25.11
CA GLN A 104 44.21 -11.70 25.57
C GLN A 104 45.67 -11.45 25.98
N ARG A 105 45.98 -11.73 27.24
CA ARG A 105 47.32 -11.63 27.84
C ARG A 105 47.80 -13.02 28.20
#